data_AF-A0A0D0CLD7-F1
#
_entry.id   AF-A0A0D0CLD7-F1
#
_cell.length_a   1.000
_cell.length_b   1.000
_cell.length_c   1.000
_cell.angle_alpha   90.00
_cell.angle_beta   90.00
_cell.angle_gamma   90.00
#
_symmetry.space_group_name_H-M   'P 1'
#
loop_
_entity.id
_entity.type
_entity.pdbx_description
1 polymer ?
#
loop_
_entity_poly.entity_id
_entity_poly.type
_entity_poly.pdbx_seq_one_letter_code
_entity_poly.pdbx_strand_id
1 'polypeptide(L)'
;MPMVAQSDPGSENFGIANAHTMLCQWHDPALLGTLQHQWMWSKKNIMPEITWSQLCCRFTPGFENLLDLGINSGFYDTNNTLQVMVFCWVFIPWLQQELDAYHDRVNNTAKRHDHNKILPHGVLNLIYHSAEDFRALDFKIKVECEALDHVRNLYIKPSHTVFDLVPQPFGECLNNCYVHLGHPAVTRHSVWNVYLCLLDALQAQAIELPLFVGVMEEEEEEPSEDSVPLLENHEDLPFHEENNGEYYMGGVGGGLGLGKQCSALSIQPD
;
A
#
# COMPACT_ATOMS: atom_id res chain seq x y z
N MET A 1 -4.89 -7.34 11.13
CA MET A 1 -4.39 -7.91 9.87
C MET A 1 -5.47 -8.78 9.26
N PRO A 2 -5.65 -8.81 7.92
CA PRO A 2 -6.54 -9.79 7.28
C PRO A 2 -6.07 -11.23 7.55
N MET A 3 -6.95 -12.20 7.37
CA MET A 3 -6.60 -13.62 7.56
C MET A 3 -5.86 -14.19 6.34
N VAL A 4 -6.24 -13.74 5.14
CA VAL A 4 -5.70 -14.19 3.85
C VAL A 4 -5.43 -12.96 3.01
N ALA A 5 -4.25 -12.90 2.40
CA ALA A 5 -3.91 -11.89 1.40
C ALA A 5 -4.16 -12.44 -0.01
N GLN A 6 -4.44 -11.56 -0.98
CA GLN A 6 -4.71 -11.97 -2.35
C GLN A 6 -3.98 -11.05 -3.32
N SER A 7 -3.34 -11.62 -4.33
CA SER A 7 -2.77 -10.88 -5.44
C SER A 7 -2.83 -11.70 -6.73
N ASP A 8 -2.50 -11.07 -7.84
CA ASP A 8 -2.21 -11.75 -9.09
C ASP A 8 -0.97 -12.66 -8.97
N PRO A 9 -0.89 -13.71 -9.81
CA PRO A 9 0.27 -14.58 -9.89
C PRO A 9 1.46 -13.79 -10.47
N GLY A 10 2.41 -13.45 -9.60
CA GLY A 10 3.63 -12.73 -9.96
C GLY A 10 4.69 -12.95 -8.89
N SER A 11 5.96 -13.08 -9.29
CA SER A 11 7.06 -13.32 -8.36
C SER A 11 7.35 -12.11 -7.47
N GLU A 12 7.00 -10.90 -7.92
CA GLU A 12 7.07 -9.66 -7.15
C GLU A 12 6.20 -9.71 -5.88
N ASN A 13 5.13 -10.50 -5.90
CA ASN A 13 4.19 -10.62 -4.80
C ASN A 13 4.64 -11.63 -3.71
N PHE A 14 5.70 -12.41 -3.95
CA PHE A 14 6.18 -13.42 -2.99
C PHE A 14 6.62 -12.81 -1.66
N GLY A 15 7.25 -11.64 -1.67
CA GLY A 15 7.64 -10.93 -0.45
C GLY A 15 6.42 -10.61 0.43
N ILE A 16 5.33 -10.12 -0.17
CA ILE A 16 4.09 -9.81 0.54
C ILE A 16 3.42 -11.08 1.06
N ALA A 17 3.35 -12.14 0.22
CA ALA A 17 2.78 -13.43 0.59
C ALA A 17 3.50 -14.06 1.79
N ASN A 18 4.83 -14.04 1.76
CA ASN A 18 5.69 -14.57 2.82
C ASN A 18 5.56 -13.76 4.10
N ALA A 19 5.67 -12.42 4.01
CA ALA A 19 5.54 -11.53 5.15
C ALA A 19 4.19 -11.70 5.87
N HIS A 20 3.10 -11.77 5.10
CA HIS A 20 1.76 -11.99 5.63
C HIS A 20 1.62 -13.37 6.28
N THR A 21 2.10 -14.43 5.61
CA THR A 21 2.07 -15.80 6.12
C THR A 21 2.80 -15.91 7.45
N MET A 22 4.01 -15.34 7.55
CA MET A 22 4.81 -15.36 8.77
C MET A 22 4.12 -14.61 9.91
N LEU A 23 3.53 -13.44 9.64
CA LEU A 23 2.76 -12.70 10.65
C LEU A 23 1.54 -13.50 11.15
N CYS A 24 0.82 -14.17 10.25
CA CYS A 24 -0.32 -14.99 10.64
C CYS A 24 0.11 -16.18 11.51
N GLN A 25 1.16 -16.90 11.10
CA GLN A 25 1.69 -18.06 11.84
C GLN A 25 2.29 -17.67 13.19
N TRP A 26 2.85 -16.46 13.31
CA TRP A 26 3.35 -15.93 14.58
C TRP A 26 2.21 -15.77 15.61
N HIS A 27 1.05 -15.28 15.17
CA HIS A 27 -0.09 -15.02 16.04
C HIS A 27 -1.03 -16.22 16.21
N ASP A 28 -1.02 -17.16 15.27
CA ASP A 28 -1.78 -18.40 15.34
C ASP A 28 -0.90 -19.60 14.94
N PRO A 29 -0.30 -20.29 15.93
CA PRO A 29 0.53 -21.47 15.68
C PRO A 29 -0.20 -22.63 15.00
N ALA A 30 -1.54 -22.65 15.00
CA ALA A 30 -2.30 -23.67 14.27
C ALA A 30 -2.19 -23.53 12.74
N LEU A 31 -1.71 -22.37 12.26
CA LEU A 31 -1.51 -22.08 10.84
C LEU A 31 -0.12 -22.47 10.32
N LEU A 32 0.76 -23.00 11.17
CA LEU A 32 2.10 -23.44 10.76
C LEU A 32 2.01 -24.48 9.63
N GLY A 33 2.80 -24.26 8.58
CA GLY A 33 2.83 -25.13 7.39
C GLY A 33 1.76 -24.82 6.34
N THR A 34 0.94 -23.79 6.53
CA THR A 34 -0.04 -23.33 5.53
C THR A 34 0.27 -21.93 5.01
N LEU A 35 0.10 -21.71 3.70
CA LEU A 35 0.33 -20.44 3.03
C LEU A 35 -0.89 -19.52 3.16
N GLN A 36 -0.72 -18.34 3.78
CA GLN A 36 -1.83 -17.39 4.01
C GLN A 36 -1.96 -16.37 2.89
N HIS A 37 -1.87 -16.85 1.66
CA HIS A 37 -1.96 -16.06 0.45
C HIS A 37 -2.70 -16.83 -0.64
N GLN A 38 -3.48 -16.12 -1.46
CA GLN A 38 -4.18 -16.70 -2.59
C GLN A 38 -3.84 -15.99 -3.90
N TRP A 39 -3.38 -16.77 -4.86
CA TRP A 39 -3.11 -16.33 -6.22
C TRP A 39 -4.40 -16.25 -7.04
N MET A 40 -4.70 -15.06 -7.56
CA MET A 40 -5.88 -14.77 -8.36
C MET A 40 -5.55 -14.81 -9.85
N TRP A 41 -5.78 -15.97 -10.48
CA TRP A 41 -5.52 -16.21 -11.90
C TRP A 41 -6.55 -15.59 -12.86
N SER A 42 -7.67 -15.09 -12.34
CA SER A 42 -8.76 -14.51 -13.15
C SER A 42 -9.06 -13.08 -12.70
N LYS A 43 -9.51 -12.22 -13.64
CA LYS A 43 -9.87 -10.79 -13.43
C LYS A 43 -11.10 -10.62 -12.52
N LYS A 44 -11.00 -11.06 -11.27
CA LYS A 44 -12.04 -10.96 -10.24
C LYS A 44 -11.81 -9.79 -9.28
N ASN A 45 -10.77 -8.98 -9.47
CA ASN A 45 -10.37 -7.96 -8.51
C ASN A 45 -11.17 -6.65 -8.61
N ILE A 46 -12.50 -6.77 -8.54
CA ILE A 46 -13.44 -5.68 -8.79
C ILE A 46 -13.37 -4.63 -7.68
N MET A 47 -13.03 -4.98 -6.43
CA MET A 47 -13.09 -4.02 -5.31
C MET A 47 -11.91 -3.03 -5.26
N PRO A 48 -10.64 -3.46 -5.40
CA PRO A 48 -9.53 -2.54 -5.59
C PRO A 48 -9.71 -1.69 -6.86
N GLU A 49 -10.14 -2.29 -7.98
CA GLU A 49 -10.39 -1.58 -9.23
C GLU A 49 -11.50 -0.52 -9.11
N ILE A 50 -12.62 -0.82 -8.43
CA ILE A 50 -13.67 0.17 -8.15
C ILE A 50 -13.12 1.31 -7.30
N THR A 51 -12.32 0.99 -6.27
CA THR A 51 -11.75 2.00 -5.39
C THR A 51 -10.79 2.91 -6.16
N TRP A 52 -9.93 2.31 -6.98
CA TRP A 52 -9.01 3.01 -7.88
C TRP A 52 -9.77 3.88 -8.88
N SER A 53 -10.81 3.35 -9.52
CA SER A 53 -11.69 4.11 -10.42
C SER A 53 -12.33 5.32 -9.72
N GLN A 54 -12.80 5.16 -8.48
CA GLN A 54 -13.36 6.29 -7.72
C GLN A 54 -12.31 7.33 -7.36
N LEU A 55 -11.08 6.92 -7.03
CA LEU A 55 -9.96 7.83 -6.84
C LEU A 55 -9.69 8.60 -8.14
N CYS A 56 -9.50 7.88 -9.25
CA CYS A 56 -9.26 8.47 -10.58
C CYS A 56 -10.36 9.45 -11.00
N CYS A 57 -11.64 9.16 -10.74
CA CYS A 57 -12.72 10.05 -11.14
C CYS A 57 -12.90 11.29 -10.23
N ARG A 58 -12.52 11.21 -8.95
CA ARG A 58 -12.85 12.25 -7.95
C ARG A 58 -11.67 13.07 -7.49
N PHE A 59 -10.47 12.51 -7.53
CA PHE A 59 -9.24 13.13 -7.06
C PHE A 59 -8.43 13.66 -8.25
N THR A 60 -8.10 12.76 -9.18
CA THR A 60 -7.11 12.99 -10.24
C THR A 60 -7.37 14.15 -11.21
N PRO A 61 -8.62 14.46 -11.65
CA PRO A 61 -8.83 15.47 -12.69
C PRO A 61 -8.37 16.87 -12.28
N GLY A 62 -8.38 17.18 -10.99
CA GLY A 62 -7.89 18.46 -10.49
C GLY A 62 -6.37 18.60 -10.60
N PHE A 63 -5.65 17.49 -10.47
CA PHE A 63 -4.18 17.42 -10.51
C PHE A 63 -3.68 17.27 -11.95
N GLU A 64 -4.34 16.47 -12.79
CA GLU A 64 -4.02 16.37 -14.22
C GLU A 64 -4.02 17.74 -14.89
N ASN A 65 -5.09 18.52 -14.71
CA ASN A 65 -5.17 19.89 -15.24
C ASN A 65 -4.03 20.79 -14.73
N LEU A 66 -3.58 20.60 -13.48
CA LEU A 66 -2.47 21.36 -12.91
C LEU A 66 -1.12 20.92 -13.51
N LEU A 67 -0.94 19.62 -13.74
CA LEU A 67 0.27 19.06 -14.33
C LEU A 67 0.37 19.44 -15.82
N ASP A 68 -0.74 19.33 -16.55
CA ASP A 68 -0.87 19.78 -17.94
C ASP A 68 -0.52 21.26 -18.09
N LEU A 69 -0.91 22.11 -17.14
CA LEU A 69 -0.53 23.52 -17.14
C LEU A 69 1.00 23.69 -17.15
N GLY A 70 1.72 22.92 -16.34
CA GLY A 70 3.18 23.01 -16.27
C GLY A 70 3.86 22.53 -17.55
N ILE A 71 3.38 21.42 -18.12
CA ILE A 71 3.89 20.89 -19.39
C ILE A 71 3.62 21.87 -20.53
N ASN A 72 2.38 22.35 -20.67
CA ASN A 72 1.99 23.27 -21.74
C ASN A 72 2.66 24.65 -21.63
N SER A 73 3.03 25.07 -20.41
CA SER A 73 3.78 26.31 -20.19
C SER A 73 5.30 26.15 -20.36
N GLY A 74 5.79 24.92 -20.61
CA GLY A 74 7.21 24.62 -20.76
C GLY A 74 8.00 24.67 -19.45
N PHE A 75 7.34 24.52 -18.29
CA PHE A 75 8.00 24.51 -16.98
C PHE A 75 8.72 23.18 -16.70
N TYR A 76 8.24 22.10 -17.31
CA TYR A 76 8.69 20.74 -17.04
C TYR A 76 8.94 19.97 -18.35
N ASP A 77 10.11 19.37 -18.46
CA ASP A 77 10.57 18.49 -19.52
C ASP A 77 10.99 17.14 -18.92
N THR A 78 10.31 16.08 -19.34
CA THR A 78 10.56 14.71 -18.89
C THR A 78 11.94 14.19 -19.29
N ASN A 79 12.58 14.80 -20.30
CA ASN A 79 13.92 14.41 -20.74
C ASN A 79 15.02 15.13 -19.96
N ASN A 80 14.66 16.08 -19.09
CA ASN A 80 15.61 16.82 -18.29
C ASN A 80 15.69 16.25 -16.86
N THR A 81 16.78 15.52 -16.58
CA THR A 81 17.02 14.89 -15.28
C THR A 81 16.90 15.85 -14.08
N LEU A 82 17.42 17.08 -14.20
CA LEU A 82 17.31 18.07 -13.12
C LEU A 82 15.84 18.36 -12.83
N GLN A 83 15.07 18.62 -13.88
CA GLN A 83 13.66 18.97 -13.77
C GLN A 83 12.85 17.83 -13.18
N VAL A 84 13.12 16.59 -13.58
CA VAL A 84 12.52 15.37 -13.02
C VAL A 84 12.82 15.25 -11.53
N MET A 85 14.07 15.41 -11.10
CA MET A 85 14.42 15.28 -9.68
C MET A 85 13.78 16.38 -8.82
N VAL A 86 13.81 17.64 -9.27
CA VAL A 86 13.14 18.75 -8.56
C VAL A 86 11.64 18.50 -8.51
N PHE A 87 11.06 17.96 -9.58
CA PHE A 87 9.64 17.63 -9.63
C PHE A 87 9.31 16.54 -8.61
N CYS A 88 10.04 15.42 -8.59
CA CYS A 88 9.85 14.35 -7.62
C CYS A 88 9.92 14.87 -6.17
N TRP A 89 10.91 15.70 -5.86
CA TRP A 89 11.10 16.24 -4.52
C TRP A 89 9.98 17.20 -4.08
N VAL A 90 9.41 18.00 -5.00
CA VAL A 90 8.35 18.97 -4.69
C VAL A 90 6.95 18.35 -4.76
N PHE A 91 6.64 17.69 -5.88
CA PHE A 91 5.29 17.22 -6.19
C PHE A 91 4.91 15.95 -5.46
N ILE A 92 5.81 14.97 -5.30
CA ILE A 92 5.43 13.68 -4.68
C ILE A 92 5.02 13.86 -3.22
N PRO A 93 5.78 14.57 -2.35
CA PRO A 93 5.36 14.79 -0.97
C PRO A 93 4.06 15.60 -0.87
N TRP A 94 3.87 16.60 -1.73
CA TRP A 94 2.63 17.36 -1.78
C TRP A 94 1.44 16.52 -2.22
N LEU A 95 1.57 15.71 -3.27
CA LEU A 95 0.54 14.78 -3.72
C LEU A 95 0.21 13.73 -2.65
N GLN A 96 1.22 13.23 -1.94
CA GLN A 96 1.01 12.33 -0.81
C GLN A 96 0.16 12.99 0.27
N GLN A 97 0.44 14.24 0.64
CA GLN A 97 -0.36 14.99 1.62
C GLN A 97 -1.81 15.16 1.17
N GLU A 98 -2.05 15.44 -0.12
CA GLU A 98 -3.40 15.55 -0.67
C GLU A 98 -4.13 14.19 -0.71
N LEU A 99 -3.40 13.10 -0.97
CA LEU A 99 -3.92 11.73 -0.91
C LEU A 99 -4.27 11.33 0.53
N ASP A 100 -3.46 11.70 1.52
CA ASP A 100 -3.73 11.47 2.93
C ASP A 100 -5.00 12.22 3.37
N ALA A 101 -5.14 13.48 2.95
CA ALA A 101 -6.37 14.25 3.19
C ALA A 101 -7.60 13.64 2.50
N TYR A 102 -7.43 13.10 1.29
CA TYR A 102 -8.48 12.37 0.58
C TYR A 102 -8.88 11.08 1.33
N HIS A 103 -7.89 10.29 1.77
CA HIS A 103 -8.07 9.08 2.56
C HIS A 103 -8.85 9.39 3.84
N ASP A 104 -8.43 10.39 4.60
CA ASP A 104 -9.08 10.80 5.84
C ASP A 104 -10.53 11.22 5.60
N ARG A 105 -10.77 12.04 4.57
CA ARG A 105 -12.14 12.42 4.20
C ARG A 105 -12.98 11.21 3.86
N VAL A 106 -12.47 10.28 3.06
CA VAL A 106 -13.21 9.11 2.60
C VAL A 106 -13.56 8.17 3.76
N ASN A 107 -12.60 7.94 4.67
CA ASN A 107 -12.76 7.01 5.78
C ASN A 107 -13.57 7.60 6.95
N ASN A 108 -13.63 8.94 7.05
CA ASN A 108 -14.45 9.64 8.03
C ASN A 108 -15.82 10.10 7.51
N THR A 109 -16.15 9.86 6.24
CA THR A 109 -17.47 10.18 5.68
C THR A 109 -18.38 8.96 5.71
N ALA A 110 -19.59 9.12 6.25
CA ALA A 110 -20.60 8.07 6.22
C ALA A 110 -21.02 7.76 4.77
N LYS A 111 -20.95 6.49 4.38
CA LYS A 111 -21.43 6.05 3.06
C LYS A 111 -22.96 6.04 3.06
N ARG A 112 -23.56 6.26 1.88
CA ARG A 112 -25.01 6.16 1.70
C ARG A 112 -25.46 4.75 2.09
N HIS A 113 -26.53 4.67 2.87
CA HIS A 113 -27.14 3.41 3.24
C HIS A 113 -27.63 2.67 1.98
N ASP A 114 -27.20 1.41 1.85
CA ASP A 114 -27.67 0.48 0.81
C ASP A 114 -28.39 -0.68 1.50
N HIS A 115 -29.69 -0.82 1.20
CA HIS A 115 -30.55 -1.83 1.79
C HIS A 115 -30.23 -3.26 1.34
N ASN A 116 -29.47 -3.40 0.25
CA ASN A 116 -29.02 -4.71 -0.24
C ASN A 116 -27.72 -5.19 0.44
N LYS A 117 -27.08 -4.32 1.24
CA LYS A 117 -25.80 -4.62 1.89
C LYS A 117 -26.01 -5.05 3.34
N ILE A 118 -25.50 -6.24 3.68
CA ILE A 118 -25.57 -6.82 5.04
C ILE A 118 -24.48 -6.24 5.97
N LEU A 119 -23.41 -5.69 5.40
CA LEU A 119 -22.30 -5.09 6.16
C LEU A 119 -22.73 -3.82 6.91
N PRO A 120 -22.08 -3.51 8.04
CA PRO A 120 -22.43 -2.34 8.85
C PRO A 120 -22.39 -1.02 8.06
N HIS A 121 -23.37 -0.17 8.32
CA HIS A 121 -23.49 1.16 7.71
C HIS A 121 -23.07 2.25 8.68
N GLY A 122 -22.31 3.23 8.19
CA GLY A 122 -21.78 4.29 9.02
C GLY A 122 -20.48 4.85 8.49
N VAL A 123 -19.79 5.58 9.36
CA VAL A 123 -18.43 6.08 9.10
C VAL A 123 -17.45 4.92 9.24
N LEU A 124 -16.62 4.69 8.21
CA LEU A 124 -15.70 3.55 8.16
C LEU A 124 -14.78 3.48 9.38
N ASN A 125 -14.15 4.61 9.75
CA ASN A 125 -13.27 4.66 10.92
C ASN A 125 -14.01 4.36 12.23
N LEU A 126 -15.27 4.79 12.38
CA LEU A 126 -16.06 4.48 13.58
C LEU A 126 -16.43 2.99 13.64
N ILE A 127 -16.87 2.42 12.51
CA ILE A 127 -17.14 0.97 12.42
C ILE A 127 -15.88 0.17 12.72
N TYR A 128 -14.73 0.63 12.21
CA TYR A 128 -13.45 0.01 12.47
C TYR A 128 -13.14 0.05 13.97
N HIS A 129 -13.10 1.23 14.61
CA HIS A 129 -12.67 1.35 16.00
C HIS A 129 -13.70 0.88 17.04
N SER A 130 -14.99 0.88 16.69
CA SER A 130 -16.10 0.63 17.60
C SER A 130 -17.16 -0.27 16.96
N ALA A 131 -16.75 -1.45 16.48
CA ALA A 131 -17.62 -2.38 15.76
C ALA A 131 -18.89 -2.78 16.55
N GLU A 132 -18.79 -2.86 17.88
CA GLU A 132 -19.89 -3.19 18.79
C GLU A 132 -21.07 -2.21 18.73
N ASP A 133 -20.80 -0.91 18.54
CA ASP A 133 -21.82 0.13 18.38
C ASP A 133 -22.66 -0.06 17.11
N PHE A 134 -22.09 -0.75 16.12
CA PHE A 134 -22.72 -1.08 14.84
C PHE A 134 -23.27 -2.51 14.80
N ARG A 135 -23.33 -3.19 15.95
CA ARG A 135 -23.75 -4.61 16.06
C ARG A 135 -22.92 -5.54 15.14
N ALA A 136 -21.67 -5.17 14.89
CA ALA A 136 -20.74 -5.95 14.10
C ALA A 136 -19.77 -6.73 15.00
N LEU A 137 -19.33 -7.89 14.52
CA LEU A 137 -18.28 -8.67 15.17
C LEU A 137 -16.91 -8.11 14.77
N ASP A 138 -16.00 -8.00 15.73
CA ASP A 138 -14.62 -7.61 15.48
C ASP A 138 -13.76 -8.86 15.23
N PHE A 139 -13.29 -9.01 13.98
CA PHE A 139 -12.41 -10.10 13.56
C PHE A 139 -10.95 -9.67 13.42
N LYS A 140 -10.57 -8.51 13.98
CA LYS A 140 -9.21 -8.01 13.87
C LYS A 140 -8.21 -8.86 14.63
N ILE A 141 -7.18 -9.32 13.92
CA ILE A 141 -5.94 -9.80 14.52
C ILE A 141 -5.08 -8.58 14.85
N LYS A 142 -4.83 -8.36 16.15
CA LYS A 142 -3.87 -7.35 16.62
C LYS A 142 -2.46 -7.91 16.44
N VAL A 143 -1.67 -7.23 15.64
CA VAL A 143 -0.30 -7.64 15.34
C VAL A 143 0.63 -7.05 16.38
N GLU A 144 1.52 -7.87 16.94
CA GLU A 144 2.54 -7.39 17.89
C GLU A 144 3.62 -6.61 17.17
N CYS A 145 4.11 -5.53 17.80
CA CYS A 145 5.17 -4.71 17.21
C CYS A 145 6.45 -5.52 16.96
N GLU A 146 6.80 -6.44 17.86
CA GLU A 146 7.97 -7.31 17.72
C GLU A 146 7.88 -8.19 16.46
N ALA A 147 6.69 -8.74 16.18
CA ALA A 147 6.45 -9.53 14.97
C ALA A 147 6.58 -8.67 13.71
N LEU A 148 6.03 -7.44 13.72
CA LEU A 148 6.18 -6.51 12.60
C LEU A 148 7.64 -6.13 12.35
N ASP A 149 8.39 -5.82 13.39
CA ASP A 149 9.80 -5.44 13.26
C ASP A 149 10.65 -6.61 12.76
N HIS A 150 10.36 -7.84 13.21
CA HIS A 150 11.00 -9.04 12.70
C HIS A 150 10.76 -9.23 11.20
N VAL A 151 9.50 -9.17 10.76
CA VAL A 151 9.10 -9.33 9.35
C VAL A 151 9.68 -8.23 8.48
N ARG A 152 9.65 -6.98 8.95
CA ARG A 152 10.26 -5.84 8.24
C ARG A 152 11.75 -6.05 8.04
N ASN A 153 12.50 -6.43 9.07
CA ASN A 153 13.93 -6.66 8.94
C ASN A 153 14.28 -7.84 8.03
N LEU A 154 13.37 -8.81 7.88
CA LEU A 154 13.57 -9.98 7.02
C LEU A 154 13.30 -9.69 5.54
N TYR A 155 12.21 -8.97 5.23
CA TYR A 155 11.73 -8.79 3.85
C TYR A 155 11.93 -7.38 3.30
N ILE A 156 12.27 -6.40 4.12
CA ILE A 156 12.45 -5.01 3.70
C ILE A 156 13.87 -4.60 4.02
N LYS A 157 14.62 -4.21 2.98
CA LYS A 157 15.95 -3.63 3.11
C LYS A 157 15.80 -2.12 3.32
N PRO A 158 16.01 -1.57 4.53
CA PRO A 158 15.72 -0.15 4.80
C PRO A 158 16.64 0.81 4.04
N SER A 159 17.80 0.32 3.58
CA SER A 159 18.77 1.06 2.79
C SER A 159 18.55 0.93 1.28
N HIS A 160 17.42 0.36 0.84
CA HIS A 160 17.12 0.28 -0.58
C HIS A 160 16.78 1.67 -1.13
N THR A 161 17.42 2.02 -2.24
CA THR A 161 17.26 3.29 -2.97
C THR A 161 15.83 3.57 -3.44
N VAL A 162 14.93 2.57 -3.45
CA VAL A 162 13.52 2.74 -3.83
C VAL A 162 12.78 3.65 -2.83
N PHE A 163 13.29 3.77 -1.60
CA PHE A 163 12.76 4.66 -0.59
C PHE A 163 13.24 6.11 -0.74
N ASP A 164 14.24 6.36 -1.58
CA ASP A 164 14.76 7.70 -1.84
C ASP A 164 14.05 8.32 -3.06
N LEU A 165 13.30 9.41 -2.85
CA LEU A 165 12.65 10.14 -3.97
C LEU A 165 13.67 10.72 -4.96
N VAL A 166 14.83 11.11 -4.44
CA VAL A 166 15.99 11.63 -5.17
C VAL A 166 17.26 11.18 -4.44
N PRO A 167 18.42 11.10 -5.13
CA PRO A 167 19.69 10.78 -4.46
C PRO A 167 19.94 11.68 -3.26
N GLN A 168 20.32 11.09 -2.13
CA GLN A 168 20.51 11.78 -0.84
C GLN A 168 21.32 13.09 -0.94
N PRO A 169 22.50 13.15 -1.59
CA PRO A 169 23.27 14.39 -1.71
C PRO A 169 22.52 15.50 -2.46
N PHE A 170 21.73 15.12 -3.47
CA PHE A 170 20.91 16.07 -4.23
C PHE A 170 19.72 16.56 -3.39
N GLY A 171 19.07 15.66 -2.64
CA GLY A 171 18.00 16.01 -1.70
C GLY A 171 18.44 17.00 -0.63
N GLU A 172 19.65 16.86 -0.09
CA GLU A 172 20.23 17.83 0.86
C GLU A 172 20.45 19.20 0.23
N CYS A 173 20.95 19.24 -1.01
CA CYS A 173 21.13 20.48 -1.76
C CYS A 173 19.79 21.20 -2.01
N LEU A 174 18.77 20.44 -2.44
CA LEU A 174 17.41 20.94 -2.61
C LEU A 174 16.84 21.51 -1.31
N ASN A 175 17.00 20.78 -0.20
CA ASN A 175 16.54 21.23 1.10
C ASN A 175 17.23 22.54 1.52
N ASN A 176 18.53 22.68 1.28
CA ASN A 176 19.25 23.93 1.56
C ASN A 176 18.68 25.11 0.74
N CYS A 177 18.41 24.90 -0.56
CA CYS A 177 17.76 25.91 -1.40
C CYS A 177 16.37 26.26 -0.87
N TYR A 178 15.59 25.26 -0.48
CA TYR A 178 14.24 25.44 0.06
C TYR A 178 14.23 26.21 1.39
N VAL A 179 15.21 25.96 2.26
CA VAL A 179 15.45 26.74 3.49
C VAL A 179 15.75 28.20 3.14
N HIS A 180 16.58 28.46 2.13
CA HIS A 180 16.95 29.82 1.71
C HIS A 180 15.76 30.58 1.12
N LEU A 181 14.81 29.88 0.49
CA LEU A 181 13.54 30.43 0.04
C LEU A 181 12.54 30.70 1.19
N GLY A 182 12.90 30.34 2.44
CA GLY A 182 12.07 30.58 3.63
C GLY A 182 10.99 29.53 3.86
N HIS A 183 11.16 28.30 3.38
CA HIS A 183 10.18 27.21 3.50
C HIS A 183 8.78 27.58 3.00
N PRO A 184 8.65 28.03 1.73
CA PRO A 184 7.35 28.42 1.21
C PRO A 184 6.38 27.24 1.19
N ALA A 185 5.17 27.44 1.73
CA ALA A 185 4.17 26.37 1.75
C ALA A 185 3.84 25.87 0.34
N VAL A 186 3.97 24.56 0.13
CA VAL A 186 3.61 23.89 -1.12
C VAL A 186 2.12 23.59 -1.10
N THR A 187 1.38 24.26 -1.96
CA THR A 187 -0.07 24.12 -2.11
C THR A 187 -0.41 24.02 -3.58
N ARG A 188 -1.66 23.65 -3.92
CA ARG A 188 -2.14 23.63 -5.31
C ARG A 188 -1.85 24.91 -6.09
N HIS A 189 -1.84 26.07 -5.45
CA HIS A 189 -1.62 27.37 -6.10
C HIS A 189 -0.15 27.82 -6.10
N SER A 190 0.71 27.22 -5.28
CA SER A 190 2.11 27.61 -5.11
C SER A 190 3.10 26.56 -5.60
N VAL A 191 2.67 25.31 -5.81
CA VAL A 191 3.57 24.18 -6.11
C VAL A 191 4.47 24.44 -7.32
N TRP A 192 3.93 24.96 -8.43
CA TRP A 192 4.72 25.34 -9.60
C TRP A 192 5.68 26.50 -9.32
N ASN A 193 5.26 27.50 -8.53
CA ASN A 193 6.13 28.62 -8.19
C ASN A 193 7.31 28.15 -7.32
N VAL A 194 7.05 27.30 -6.33
CA VAL A 194 8.11 26.72 -5.48
C VAL A 194 9.06 25.88 -6.33
N TYR A 195 8.52 25.03 -7.21
CA TYR A 195 9.29 24.24 -8.16
C TYR A 195 10.22 25.12 -9.02
N LEU A 196 9.70 26.18 -9.64
CA LEU A 196 10.48 27.09 -10.48
C LEU A 196 11.55 27.84 -9.68
N CYS A 197 11.22 28.36 -8.49
CA CYS A 197 12.19 29.03 -7.64
C CYS A 197 13.34 28.10 -7.20
N LEU A 198 13.05 26.83 -6.92
CA LEU A 198 14.08 25.85 -6.60
C LEU A 198 14.94 25.53 -7.83
N LEU A 199 14.32 25.37 -8.99
CA LEU A 199 15.04 25.11 -10.24
C LEU A 199 16.01 26.25 -10.57
N ASP A 200 15.55 27.51 -10.48
CA ASP A 200 16.37 28.70 -10.69
C ASP A 200 17.54 28.77 -9.68
N ALA A 201 17.27 28.49 -8.41
CA ALA A 201 18.30 28.50 -7.36
C ALA A 201 19.38 27.44 -7.56
N LEU A 202 19.01 26.26 -8.06
CA LEU A 202 19.95 25.17 -8.36
C LEU A 202 20.77 25.47 -9.61
N GLN A 203 20.14 26.02 -10.66
CA GLN A 203 20.84 26.43 -11.88
C GLN A 203 21.86 27.54 -11.60
N ALA A 204 21.53 28.49 -10.72
CA ALA A 204 22.45 29.52 -10.28
C ALA A 204 23.69 28.98 -9.53
N GLN A 205 23.58 27.78 -8.93
CA GLN A 205 24.67 27.11 -8.21
C GLN A 205 25.54 26.21 -9.11
N ALA A 206 25.22 26.11 -10.41
CA ALA A 206 25.96 25.30 -11.39
C ALA A 206 26.25 23.86 -10.93
N ILE A 207 25.25 23.21 -10.33
CA ILE A 207 25.39 21.86 -9.76
C ILE A 207 25.59 20.84 -10.87
N GLU A 208 26.70 20.10 -10.83
CA GLU A 208 26.89 18.91 -11.65
C GLU A 208 25.97 17.80 -11.13
N LEU A 209 25.11 17.29 -12.00
CA LEU A 209 24.15 16.24 -11.65
C LEU A 209 24.81 14.86 -11.71
N PRO A 210 24.61 14.00 -10.70
CA PRO A 210 24.88 12.59 -10.86
C PRO A 210 23.97 12.02 -11.96
N LEU A 211 24.51 11.08 -12.74
CA LEU A 211 23.76 10.38 -13.79
C LEU A 211 22.58 9.64 -13.14
N PHE A 212 21.37 10.06 -13.45
CA PHE A 212 20.16 9.41 -12.94
C PHE A 212 19.85 8.22 -13.82
N VAL A 213 20.09 7.02 -13.29
CA VAL A 213 19.51 5.80 -13.86
C VAL A 213 18.06 5.77 -13.40
N GLY A 214 17.15 5.77 -14.37
CA GLY A 214 15.76 6.19 -14.22
C GLY A 214 14.96 5.40 -13.19
N VAL A 215 14.23 6.11 -12.34
CA VAL A 215 13.07 5.57 -11.60
C VAL A 215 11.82 5.53 -12.51
N MET A 216 11.95 5.93 -13.78
CA MET A 216 10.86 6.01 -14.76
C MET A 216 11.13 5.24 -16.06
N GLU A 217 12.19 4.43 -16.12
CA GLU A 217 12.23 3.41 -17.17
C GLU A 217 11.30 2.28 -16.70
N GLU A 218 10.29 1.96 -17.51
CA GLU A 218 9.62 0.66 -17.50
C GLU A 218 10.70 -0.37 -17.81
N GLU A 219 11.54 -0.72 -16.83
CA GLU A 219 12.56 -1.74 -17.01
C GLU A 219 11.84 -3.08 -17.22
N GLU A 220 12.07 -3.63 -18.41
CA GLU A 220 11.67 -4.96 -18.82
C GLU A 220 12.06 -6.00 -17.75
N GLU A 221 11.17 -6.97 -17.56
CA GLU A 221 11.23 -8.09 -16.61
C GLU A 221 12.59 -8.84 -16.61
N GLU A 222 13.57 -8.36 -15.86
CA GLU A 222 14.65 -9.19 -15.31
C GLU A 222 14.35 -9.43 -13.83
N PRO A 223 14.37 -10.68 -13.32
CA PRO A 223 14.18 -10.93 -11.90
C PRO A 223 15.29 -10.21 -11.14
N SER A 224 14.91 -9.14 -10.43
CA SER A 224 15.81 -8.36 -9.57
C SER A 224 16.62 -9.31 -8.68
N GLU A 225 17.89 -9.01 -8.41
CA GLU A 225 18.71 -9.73 -7.41
C GLU A 225 18.04 -9.82 -6.02
N ASP A 226 17.02 -9.00 -5.77
CA ASP A 226 16.19 -8.96 -4.56
C ASP A 226 14.91 -9.85 -4.63
N SER A 227 14.79 -10.75 -5.61
CA SER A 227 13.62 -11.64 -5.72
C SER A 227 13.56 -12.60 -4.52
N VAL A 228 12.52 -12.46 -3.68
CA VAL A 228 12.33 -13.30 -2.51
C VAL A 228 11.67 -14.62 -2.93
N PRO A 229 12.27 -15.80 -2.69
CA PRO A 229 11.63 -17.07 -3.00
C PRO A 229 10.39 -17.27 -2.11
N LEU A 230 9.35 -17.89 -2.65
CA LEU A 230 8.18 -18.28 -1.87
C LEU A 230 8.59 -19.27 -0.76
N LEU A 231 8.00 -19.15 0.44
CA LEU A 231 8.27 -20.05 1.56
C LEU A 231 8.03 -21.52 1.14
N GLU A 232 9.08 -22.34 1.23
CA GLU A 232 9.03 -23.76 0.85
C GLU A 232 8.14 -24.56 1.80
N ASN A 233 7.59 -25.68 1.30
CA ASN A 233 6.84 -26.69 2.06
C ASN A 233 5.58 -26.18 2.77
N HIS A 234 4.99 -25.08 2.30
CA HIS A 234 3.68 -24.62 2.74
C HIS A 234 2.60 -25.14 1.81
N GLU A 235 1.58 -25.79 2.38
CA GLU A 235 0.41 -26.19 1.63
C GLU A 235 -0.50 -24.97 1.43
N ASP A 236 -1.15 -24.90 0.26
CA ASP A 236 -2.22 -23.93 0.04
C ASP A 236 -3.34 -24.17 1.07
N LEU A 237 -3.97 -23.09 1.53
CA LEU A 237 -5.12 -23.21 2.42
C LEU A 237 -6.20 -24.12 1.80
N PRO A 238 -6.71 -25.12 2.54
CA PRO A 238 -7.74 -26.02 2.05
C PRO A 238 -9.08 -25.29 2.00
N PHE A 239 -9.36 -24.63 0.89
CA PHE A 239 -10.67 -24.05 0.65
C PHE A 239 -11.56 -25.07 -0.06
N HIS A 240 -12.64 -25.48 0.60
CA HIS A 240 -13.64 -26.33 -0.02
C HIS A 240 -14.33 -25.55 -1.15
N GLU A 241 -14.10 -25.95 -2.40
CA GLU A 241 -14.99 -25.59 -3.51
C GLU A 241 -16.34 -26.26 -3.26
N GLU A 242 -17.29 -25.57 -2.63
CA GLU A 242 -18.67 -26.02 -2.66
C GLU A 242 -19.19 -25.88 -4.10
N ASN A 243 -19.87 -26.93 -4.58
CA ASN A 243 -20.37 -27.12 -5.96
C ASN A 243 -21.27 -26.00 -6.53
N ASN A 244 -21.51 -24.91 -5.79
CA ASN A 244 -22.34 -23.77 -6.19
C ASN A 244 -21.52 -22.52 -6.57
N GLY A 245 -20.19 -22.57 -6.55
CA GLY A 245 -19.35 -21.43 -6.93
C GLY A 245 -19.33 -20.28 -5.92
N GLU A 246 -19.97 -20.46 -4.77
CA GLU A 246 -19.81 -19.61 -3.59
C GLU A 246 -18.63 -20.13 -2.78
N TYR A 247 -17.59 -19.30 -2.67
CA TYR A 247 -16.29 -19.66 -2.12
C TYR A 247 -16.12 -19.02 -0.74
N TYR A 248 -15.78 -19.83 0.26
CA TYR A 248 -15.55 -19.38 1.63
C TYR A 248 -14.16 -18.74 1.77
N MET A 249 -14.10 -17.42 1.98
CA MET A 249 -12.86 -16.61 1.95
C MET A 249 -12.14 -16.50 3.32
N GLY A 250 -12.41 -17.42 4.25
CA GLY A 250 -11.76 -17.46 5.57
C GLY A 250 -12.55 -16.87 6.74
N GLY A 251 -12.17 -17.28 7.94
CA GLY A 251 -12.73 -16.94 9.27
C GLY A 251 -12.19 -17.89 10.34
N VAL A 252 -12.34 -17.57 11.63
CA VAL A 252 -11.74 -18.33 12.74
C VAL A 252 -12.12 -19.81 12.65
N GLY A 253 -11.11 -20.70 12.66
CA GLY A 253 -11.30 -22.16 12.58
C GLY A 253 -11.79 -22.68 11.22
N GLY A 254 -11.43 -22.07 10.09
CA GLY A 254 -11.85 -22.54 8.76
C GLY A 254 -13.36 -22.38 8.51
N GLY A 255 -14.01 -21.44 9.20
CA GLY A 255 -15.48 -21.28 9.16
C GLY A 255 -16.24 -21.95 10.29
N LEU A 256 -15.51 -22.59 11.23
CA LEU A 256 -16.11 -23.28 12.37
C LEU A 256 -16.33 -22.38 13.60
N GLY A 257 -15.81 -21.14 13.60
CA GLY A 257 -15.94 -20.19 14.70
C GLY A 257 -15.06 -20.53 15.92
N LEU A 258 -15.13 -19.71 16.97
CA LEU A 258 -14.35 -19.84 18.23
C LEU A 258 -14.83 -20.99 19.16
N GLY A 259 -15.38 -22.08 18.63
CA GLY A 259 -16.11 -23.06 19.44
C GLY A 259 -15.95 -24.51 19.04
N LYS A 260 -14.91 -25.16 19.55
CA LYS A 260 -15.01 -26.34 20.44
C LYS A 260 -13.64 -26.56 21.09
N GLN A 261 -13.49 -26.06 22.32
CA GLN A 261 -12.48 -26.61 23.21
C GLN A 261 -12.67 -28.13 23.23
N CYS A 262 -11.59 -28.83 22.92
CA CYS A 262 -11.51 -30.27 22.85
C CYS A 262 -11.93 -30.87 24.20
N SER A 263 -13.19 -31.25 24.36
CA SER A 263 -13.64 -32.08 25.48
C SER A 263 -13.30 -33.54 25.15
N ALA A 264 -12.01 -33.87 25.25
CA ALA A 264 -11.58 -35.26 25.35
C ALA A 264 -11.77 -35.72 26.80
N LEU A 265 -12.91 -36.34 27.09
CA LEU A 265 -13.07 -37.18 28.27
C LEU A 265 -13.59 -38.56 27.84
N SER A 266 -12.62 -39.46 27.71
CA SER A 266 -12.63 -40.88 28.07
C SER A 266 -13.91 -41.69 27.83
N ILE A 267 -13.87 -42.53 26.79
CA ILE A 267 -14.62 -43.78 26.75
C ILE A 267 -13.65 -44.90 27.18
N GLN A 268 -13.87 -45.50 28.35
CA GLN A 268 -13.35 -46.84 28.65
C GLN A 268 -14.41 -47.88 28.22
N PRO A 269 -13.99 -49.02 27.64
CA PRO A 269 -14.90 -50.12 27.38
C PRO A 269 -14.99 -51.07 28.59
N ASP A 270 -16.20 -51.60 28.82
CA ASP A 270 -16.42 -52.83 29.59
C ASP A 270 -16.01 -54.07 28.76
#